data_AF-A0AAN9JQU1-F1
#
_entry.id   AF-A0AAN9JQU1-F1
#
_cell.length_a   1.000
_cell.length_b   1.000
_cell.length_c   1.000
_cell.angle_alpha   90.00
_cell.angle_beta   90.00
_cell.angle_gamma   90.00
#
_symmetry.space_group_name_H-M   'P 1'
#
loop_
_entity.id
_entity.type
_entity.pdbx_description
1 polymer ?
#
loop_
_entity_poly.entity_id
_entity_poly.type
_entity_poly.pdbx_seq_one_letter_code
_entity_poly.pdbx_strand_id
1 'polypeptide(L)'
;MNITATSFTSPFQLPHYSHTRAFHPRAVLSLFHTPPVSLSKTAMSSAPLRSSSPPHAITELSDESDFESLLSPDGYISICGFGSLLSERSARSTFPDLANFRTARLNRFRRVFAHVAPVFFERGIAKAETMEISSLSVEPCEGETLLVTVFEIRKSEIPDFINREIEFRFLAVLLETLDGKSFDIPAVLCARYSDEEFFNIRCKGNKEILFQQYGRWNIDKIWRDDVLPCRVYLRHCVLAAMNLGETAYNNFLDHTFLADRKTTIREYLATTGSGIMEEEPPESLKYRYGG
;
A
#
# COMPACT_ATOMS: atom_id res chain seq x y z
N MET A 1 -27.80 4.53 58.50
CA MET A 1 -27.08 3.33 58.96
C MET A 1 -26.02 3.03 57.91
N ASN A 2 -24.85 3.68 57.90
CA ASN A 2 -23.66 3.49 58.75
C ASN A 2 -23.27 2.02 58.95
N ILE A 3 -22.19 1.58 58.28
CA ILE A 3 -20.87 1.17 58.80
C ILE A 3 -19.99 0.92 57.54
N THR A 4 -19.01 1.74 57.12
CA THR A 4 -17.64 2.04 57.58
C THR A 4 -16.58 0.91 57.47
N ALA A 5 -15.47 1.28 56.79
CA ALA A 5 -14.07 0.87 56.98
C ALA A 5 -13.62 -0.47 56.30
N THR A 6 -12.42 -0.64 55.76
CA THR A 6 -11.10 -0.04 56.01
C THR A 6 -10.14 -0.18 54.81
N SER A 7 -9.33 0.85 54.62
CA SER A 7 -8.08 0.92 53.85
C SER A 7 -6.93 0.09 54.44
N PHE A 8 -6.04 -0.42 53.57
CA PHE A 8 -4.65 -0.74 53.94
C PHE A 8 -3.67 -0.15 52.92
N THR A 9 -2.79 0.69 53.43
CA THR A 9 -1.58 1.25 52.79
C THR A 9 -0.35 0.56 53.36
N SER A 10 0.64 0.21 52.53
CA SER A 10 2.06 0.37 52.91
C SER A 10 3.04 0.30 51.72
N PRO A 11 4.24 0.88 51.86
CA PRO A 11 5.13 1.34 50.78
C PRO A 11 6.41 0.50 50.64
N PHE A 12 7.14 0.59 49.52
CA PHE A 12 8.60 0.37 49.44
C PHE A 12 9.09 0.90 48.07
N GLN A 13 9.67 2.11 47.99
CA GLN A 13 11.10 2.47 48.06
C GLN A 13 11.97 1.99 46.87
N LEU A 14 12.38 2.99 46.06
CA LEU A 14 13.48 3.00 45.10
C LEU A 14 14.86 3.03 45.81
N PRO A 15 15.94 2.68 45.10
CA PRO A 15 17.20 3.38 45.28
C PRO A 15 17.67 4.09 44.01
N HIS A 16 18.06 5.35 44.22
CA HIS A 16 18.92 6.15 43.36
C HIS A 16 20.32 5.54 43.23
N TYR A 17 20.91 5.66 42.04
CA TYR A 17 22.35 5.89 41.91
C TYR A 17 22.60 6.92 40.81
N SER A 18 23.12 8.07 41.23
CA SER A 18 23.72 9.12 40.42
C SER A 18 25.23 8.96 40.46
N HIS A 19 25.92 9.03 39.32
CA HIS A 19 27.24 9.66 39.26
C HIS A 19 27.51 10.27 37.88
N THR A 20 27.96 11.51 37.97
CA THR A 20 28.41 12.48 36.98
C THR A 20 29.78 12.15 36.39
N ARG A 21 30.02 12.50 35.11
CA ARG A 21 31.01 13.52 34.69
C ARG A 21 31.14 13.64 33.17
N ALA A 22 31.05 14.87 32.69
CA ALA A 22 31.48 15.32 31.36
C ALA A 22 33.03 15.40 31.29
N PHE A 23 33.60 15.34 30.08
CA PHE A 23 34.74 16.17 29.59
C PHE A 23 35.08 15.83 28.12
N HIS A 24 34.91 16.80 27.22
CA HIS A 24 35.76 17.02 26.02
C HIS A 24 37.00 17.85 26.46
N PRO A 25 38.08 18.12 25.67
CA PRO A 25 38.23 18.09 24.20
C PRO A 25 39.62 17.66 23.64
N ARG A 26 39.77 17.84 22.31
CA ARG A 26 40.94 18.31 21.53
C ARG A 26 41.78 17.32 20.70
N ALA A 27 41.92 17.73 19.44
CA ALA A 27 42.71 17.21 18.34
C ALA A 27 44.21 17.56 18.45
N VAL A 28 45.07 16.78 17.78
CA VAL A 28 46.39 17.23 17.29
C VAL A 28 46.72 16.52 15.96
N LEU A 29 47.16 17.33 14.99
CA LEU A 29 47.72 16.94 13.69
C LEU A 29 49.07 16.21 13.84
N SER A 30 49.39 15.31 12.90
CA SER A 30 50.79 15.05 12.54
C SER A 30 50.95 14.92 11.02
N LEU A 31 51.57 15.95 10.44
CA LEU A 31 52.21 15.98 9.12
C LEU A 31 53.53 15.21 9.20
N PHE A 32 53.84 14.33 8.24
CA PHE A 32 55.22 14.13 7.76
C PHE A 32 55.27 13.69 6.29
N HIS A 33 56.31 14.19 5.63
CA HIS A 33 56.57 14.28 4.19
C HIS A 33 56.95 12.96 3.49
N THR A 34 56.65 12.91 2.19
CA THR A 34 57.16 12.00 1.14
C THR A 34 58.65 12.24 0.81
N PRO A 35 59.35 11.37 0.04
CA PRO A 35 59.49 11.62 -1.42
C PRO A 35 59.61 10.30 -2.26
N PRO A 36 60.04 10.27 -3.55
CA PRO A 36 59.14 9.96 -4.68
C PRO A 36 59.63 8.82 -5.60
N VAL A 37 58.74 8.09 -6.31
CA VAL A 37 59.17 7.24 -7.44
C VAL A 37 58.16 7.23 -8.59
N SER A 38 58.63 7.81 -9.70
CA SER A 38 58.45 7.45 -11.12
C SER A 38 57.05 7.38 -11.76
N LEU A 39 56.83 8.32 -12.69
CA LEU A 39 55.82 8.26 -13.76
C LEU A 39 56.06 7.05 -14.68
N SER A 40 55.03 6.23 -14.86
CA SER A 40 54.86 5.43 -16.08
C SER A 40 53.52 5.76 -16.71
N LYS A 41 53.57 6.39 -17.89
CA LYS A 41 52.43 6.68 -18.75
C LYS A 41 51.94 5.37 -19.36
N THR A 42 50.71 4.98 -19.06
CA THR A 42 49.98 4.01 -19.89
C THR A 42 48.63 4.61 -20.22
N ALA A 43 48.41 4.87 -21.51
CA ALA A 43 47.16 5.35 -22.06
C ALA A 43 46.06 4.29 -21.86
N MET A 44 45.02 4.63 -21.09
CA MET A 44 43.82 3.82 -20.99
C MET A 44 42.80 4.37 -21.98
N SER A 45 42.54 3.56 -23.00
CA SER A 45 41.51 3.72 -24.01
C SER A 45 40.14 3.92 -23.33
N SER A 46 39.45 4.98 -23.71
CA SER A 46 38.08 5.28 -23.31
C SER A 46 37.13 4.22 -23.89
N ALA A 47 36.83 3.20 -23.11
CA ALA A 47 35.72 2.30 -23.38
C ALA A 47 34.40 3.08 -23.17
N PRO A 48 33.43 3.01 -24.10
CA PRO A 48 32.15 3.67 -23.89
C PRO A 48 31.47 3.02 -22.69
N LEU A 49 31.06 3.86 -21.73
CA LEU A 49 30.13 3.50 -20.68
C LEU A 49 28.96 2.79 -21.33
N ARG A 50 28.86 1.47 -21.11
CA ARG A 50 27.63 0.73 -21.35
C ARG A 50 26.57 1.40 -20.50
N SER A 51 25.72 2.17 -21.17
CA SER A 51 24.42 2.61 -20.68
C SER A 51 23.76 1.39 -20.03
N SER A 52 23.77 1.36 -18.71
CA SER A 52 22.86 0.50 -17.95
C SER A 52 21.46 0.95 -18.33
N SER A 53 20.67 0.03 -18.89
CA SER A 53 19.24 0.20 -19.12
C SER A 53 18.59 0.83 -17.87
N PRO A 54 17.64 1.77 -18.02
CA PRO A 54 17.02 2.38 -16.85
C PRO A 54 16.33 1.30 -16.00
N PRO A 55 16.31 1.46 -14.68
CA PRO A 55 15.72 0.50 -13.76
C PRO A 55 14.22 0.36 -14.05
N HIS A 56 13.81 -0.82 -14.53
CA HIS A 56 12.44 -1.26 -14.89
C HIS A 56 11.43 -0.11 -15.02
N ALA A 57 11.27 0.44 -16.22
CA ALA A 57 10.29 1.47 -16.50
C ALA A 57 8.87 0.95 -16.19
N ILE A 58 8.17 1.60 -15.27
CA ILE A 58 6.75 1.37 -15.03
C ILE A 58 5.98 1.97 -16.21
N THR A 59 5.16 1.18 -16.87
CA THR A 59 4.34 1.61 -18.01
C THR A 59 2.90 1.82 -17.56
N GLU A 60 2.33 2.99 -17.84
CA GLU A 60 0.90 3.24 -17.62
C GLU A 60 0.07 2.69 -18.79
N LEU A 61 -1.06 2.06 -18.46
CA LEU A 61 -2.02 1.50 -19.41
C LEU A 61 -3.22 2.46 -19.49
N SER A 62 -3.44 3.02 -20.67
CA SER A 62 -4.42 4.08 -20.91
C SER A 62 -5.73 3.55 -21.48
N ASP A 63 -5.65 2.55 -22.36
CA ASP A 63 -6.81 1.96 -23.04
C ASP A 63 -6.71 0.44 -23.19
N GLU A 64 -7.76 -0.19 -23.71
CA GLU A 64 -7.85 -1.64 -23.88
C GLU A 64 -6.67 -2.25 -24.66
N SER A 65 -6.11 -1.53 -25.64
CA SER A 65 -5.00 -2.04 -26.45
C SER A 65 -3.70 -2.19 -25.65
N ASP A 66 -3.48 -1.31 -24.66
CA ASP A 66 -2.37 -1.42 -23.73
C ASP A 66 -2.50 -2.68 -22.86
N PHE A 67 -3.72 -3.02 -22.44
CA PHE A 67 -3.99 -4.25 -21.69
C PHE A 67 -3.80 -5.49 -22.57
N GLU A 68 -4.25 -5.45 -23.82
CA GLU A 68 -4.06 -6.55 -24.77
C GLU A 68 -2.58 -6.87 -25.01
N SER A 69 -1.70 -5.86 -24.91
CA SER A 69 -0.24 -6.06 -25.02
C SER A 69 0.37 -6.91 -23.90
N LEU A 70 -0.36 -7.08 -22.78
CA LEU A 70 0.05 -7.88 -21.62
C LEU A 70 -0.56 -9.29 -21.61
N LEU A 71 -1.32 -9.66 -22.64
CA LEU A 71 -1.95 -10.98 -22.69
C LEU A 71 -0.89 -12.09 -22.81
N SER A 72 -1.09 -13.14 -22.02
CA SER A 72 -0.41 -14.40 -22.23
C SER A 72 -0.86 -15.04 -23.55
N PRO A 73 -0.09 -16.00 -24.09
CA PRO A 73 -0.50 -16.76 -25.29
C PRO A 73 -1.88 -17.43 -25.16
N ASP A 74 -2.29 -17.75 -23.93
CA ASP A 74 -3.58 -18.39 -23.62
C ASP A 74 -4.72 -17.37 -23.44
N GLY A 75 -4.47 -16.08 -23.65
CA GLY A 75 -5.48 -15.02 -23.62
C GLY A 75 -5.87 -14.55 -22.22
N TYR A 76 -4.95 -14.64 -21.25
CA TYR A 76 -5.15 -14.16 -19.89
C TYR A 76 -4.24 -12.97 -19.56
N ILE A 77 -4.69 -12.12 -18.65
CA ILE A 77 -3.89 -11.04 -18.07
C ILE A 77 -3.84 -11.20 -16.56
N SER A 78 -2.67 -10.93 -15.97
CA SER A 78 -2.47 -10.99 -14.51
C SER A 78 -2.86 -9.66 -13.85
N ILE A 79 -3.60 -9.72 -12.75
CA ILE A 79 -4.08 -8.58 -11.96
C ILE A 79 -3.53 -8.66 -10.54
N CYS A 80 -3.03 -7.52 -10.02
CA CYS A 80 -2.52 -7.39 -8.66
C CYS A 80 -3.63 -7.04 -7.66
N GLY A 81 -3.83 -7.86 -6.63
CA GLY A 81 -4.67 -7.56 -5.48
C GLY A 81 -3.86 -7.10 -4.27
N PHE A 82 -4.15 -5.91 -3.73
CA PHE A 82 -3.44 -5.35 -2.57
C PHE A 82 -4.35 -4.92 -1.41
N GLY A 83 -5.67 -4.83 -1.62
CA GLY A 83 -6.65 -4.51 -0.59
C GLY A 83 -7.60 -5.66 -0.35
N SER A 84 -8.90 -5.43 -0.54
CA SER A 84 -9.90 -6.52 -0.44
C SER A 84 -9.61 -7.73 -1.34
N LEU A 85 -8.93 -7.53 -2.48
CA LEU A 85 -8.54 -8.60 -3.41
C LEU A 85 -7.40 -9.50 -2.89
N LEU A 86 -6.85 -9.23 -1.70
CA LEU A 86 -6.03 -10.20 -0.97
C LEU A 86 -6.84 -11.45 -0.58
N SER A 87 -8.16 -11.33 -0.45
CA SER A 87 -9.06 -12.47 -0.21
C SER A 87 -9.52 -13.04 -1.54
N GLU A 88 -9.26 -14.32 -1.79
CA GLU A 88 -9.73 -15.00 -3.00
C GLU A 88 -11.25 -14.96 -3.11
N ARG A 89 -11.96 -15.07 -1.97
CA ARG A 89 -13.42 -14.95 -1.93
C ARG A 89 -13.88 -13.58 -2.42
N SER A 90 -13.24 -12.51 -1.97
CA SER A 90 -13.53 -11.14 -2.44
C SER A 90 -13.17 -10.97 -3.90
N ALA A 91 -12.04 -11.54 -4.35
CA ALA A 91 -11.66 -11.54 -5.75
C ALA A 91 -12.70 -12.25 -6.62
N ARG A 92 -13.13 -13.46 -6.24
CA ARG A 92 -14.17 -14.24 -6.94
C ARG A 92 -15.55 -13.60 -6.91
N SER A 93 -15.86 -12.84 -5.86
CA SER A 93 -17.10 -12.05 -5.84
C SER A 93 -17.15 -11.00 -6.95
N THR A 94 -15.99 -10.65 -7.52
CA THR A 94 -15.93 -9.72 -8.65
C THR A 94 -15.48 -10.34 -9.97
N PHE A 95 -14.59 -11.33 -9.94
CA PHE A 95 -14.10 -12.08 -11.08
C PHE A 95 -14.40 -13.56 -10.84
N PRO A 96 -15.65 -14.02 -11.04
CA PRO A 96 -16.06 -15.37 -10.66
C PRO A 96 -15.17 -16.46 -11.26
N ASP A 97 -14.74 -16.24 -12.50
CA ASP A 97 -13.96 -17.18 -13.30
C ASP A 97 -12.44 -16.95 -13.21
N LEU A 98 -11.97 -16.15 -12.23
CA LEU A 98 -10.53 -15.91 -12.07
C LEU A 98 -9.76 -17.22 -11.93
N ALA A 99 -8.57 -17.23 -12.53
CA ALA A 99 -7.64 -18.34 -12.50
C ALA A 99 -6.36 -18.00 -11.72
N ASN A 100 -5.63 -19.05 -11.33
CA ASN A 100 -4.24 -18.95 -10.83
C ASN A 100 -4.04 -17.94 -9.69
N PHE A 101 -4.95 -17.91 -8.72
CA PHE A 101 -4.83 -17.08 -7.51
C PHE A 101 -3.59 -17.50 -6.69
N ARG A 102 -2.66 -16.57 -6.51
CA ARG A 102 -1.35 -16.82 -5.87
C ARG A 102 -0.81 -15.55 -5.21
N THR A 103 0.24 -15.67 -4.39
CA THR A 103 0.93 -14.52 -3.77
C THR A 103 2.20 -14.15 -4.52
N ALA A 104 2.53 -12.86 -4.54
CA ALA A 104 3.76 -12.33 -5.15
C ALA A 104 4.31 -11.12 -4.37
N ARG A 105 5.56 -10.75 -4.65
CA ARG A 105 6.22 -9.52 -4.21
C ARG A 105 6.06 -8.43 -5.27
N LEU A 106 5.67 -7.26 -4.81
CA LEU A 106 5.66 -6.01 -5.56
C LEU A 106 6.65 -5.06 -4.90
N ASN A 107 7.76 -4.79 -5.59
CA ASN A 107 8.84 -3.93 -5.11
C ASN A 107 8.62 -2.47 -5.52
N ARG A 108 9.14 -1.52 -4.74
CA ARG A 108 9.14 -0.06 -5.02
C ARG A 108 7.75 0.59 -4.99
N PHE A 109 6.82 -0.01 -4.26
CA PHE A 109 5.50 0.54 -3.99
C PHE A 109 5.18 0.43 -2.51
N ARG A 110 4.35 1.34 -2.01
CA ARG A 110 3.74 1.24 -0.69
C ARG A 110 2.23 1.26 -0.77
N ARG A 111 1.60 0.75 0.28
CA ARG A 111 0.15 0.69 0.45
C ARG A 111 -0.30 1.74 1.46
N VAL A 112 -1.31 2.53 1.12
CA VAL A 112 -1.72 3.69 1.94
C VAL A 112 -3.25 3.77 2.05
N PHE A 113 -3.75 4.00 3.26
CA PHE A 113 -5.16 4.29 3.53
C PHE A 113 -5.50 5.77 3.29
N ALA A 114 -5.41 6.20 2.03
CA ALA A 114 -5.57 7.60 1.62
C ALA A 114 -6.71 7.83 0.61
N HIS A 115 -7.44 6.78 0.22
CA HIS A 115 -8.45 6.85 -0.84
C HIS A 115 -9.87 6.97 -0.27
N VAL A 116 -10.58 8.07 -0.53
CA VAL A 116 -11.98 8.20 -0.14
C VAL A 116 -12.87 7.53 -1.17
N ALA A 117 -13.38 6.34 -0.85
CA ALA A 117 -14.20 5.55 -1.77
C ALA A 117 -15.70 5.86 -1.59
N PRO A 118 -16.40 6.39 -2.62
CA PRO A 118 -17.85 6.68 -2.56
C PRO A 118 -18.69 5.47 -2.11
N VAL A 119 -18.27 4.28 -2.52
CA VAL A 119 -18.94 3.01 -2.20
C VAL A 119 -19.06 2.74 -0.70
N PHE A 120 -18.22 3.34 0.15
CA PHE A 120 -18.34 3.19 1.60
C PHE A 120 -19.49 4.02 2.18
N PHE A 121 -19.79 5.17 1.58
CA PHE A 121 -20.94 5.99 1.93
C PHE A 121 -22.24 5.34 1.45
N GLU A 122 -22.26 4.85 0.20
CA GLU A 122 -23.38 4.08 -0.37
C GLU A 122 -23.78 2.88 0.49
N ARG A 123 -22.77 2.22 1.08
CA ARG A 123 -22.95 1.03 1.91
C ARG A 123 -23.20 1.33 3.38
N GLY A 124 -23.17 2.59 3.79
CA GLY A 124 -23.36 2.99 5.18
C GLY A 124 -22.27 2.48 6.13
N ILE A 125 -21.04 2.30 5.64
CA ILE A 125 -19.88 1.85 6.45
C ILE A 125 -18.82 2.95 6.63
N ALA A 126 -18.96 4.08 5.96
CA ALA A 126 -18.15 5.28 6.19
C ALA A 126 -18.60 5.98 7.49
N LYS A 127 -17.66 6.34 8.37
CA LYS A 127 -17.93 7.17 9.56
C LYS A 127 -17.38 8.57 9.30
N ALA A 128 -18.20 9.43 8.72
CA ALA A 128 -17.78 10.77 8.27
C ALA A 128 -17.40 11.68 9.45
N GLU A 129 -18.02 11.49 10.61
CA GLU A 129 -17.80 12.29 11.82
C GLU A 129 -16.40 12.08 12.41
N THR A 130 -15.84 10.87 12.23
CA THR A 130 -14.50 10.49 12.71
C THR A 130 -13.46 10.43 11.59
N MET A 131 -13.85 10.75 10.35
CA MET A 131 -13.03 10.61 9.14
C MET A 131 -12.54 9.17 8.88
N GLU A 132 -13.15 8.14 9.46
CA GLU A 132 -12.87 6.72 9.19
C GLU A 132 -13.58 6.29 7.89
N ILE A 133 -13.09 6.85 6.78
CA ILE A 133 -13.74 6.80 5.45
C ILE A 133 -12.80 6.31 4.35
N SER A 134 -11.52 6.06 4.66
CA SER A 134 -10.56 5.71 3.62
C SER A 134 -10.50 4.21 3.32
N SER A 135 -10.33 3.91 2.05
CA SER A 135 -9.91 2.62 1.50
C SER A 135 -8.44 2.69 1.12
N LEU A 136 -7.95 1.60 0.51
CA LEU A 136 -6.56 1.44 0.11
C LEU A 136 -6.27 2.01 -1.27
N SER A 137 -5.07 2.56 -1.40
CA SER A 137 -4.41 2.78 -2.68
C SER A 137 -2.94 2.37 -2.59
N VAL A 138 -2.27 2.37 -3.73
CA VAL A 138 -0.83 2.16 -3.82
C VAL A 138 -0.19 3.31 -4.60
N GLU A 139 1.05 3.63 -4.21
CA GLU A 139 1.86 4.66 -4.86
C GLU A 139 3.34 4.23 -4.88
N PRO A 140 4.13 4.71 -5.85
CA PRO A 140 5.56 4.44 -5.90
C PRO A 140 6.27 4.89 -4.62
N CYS A 141 7.16 4.04 -4.10
CA CYS A 141 7.98 4.34 -2.93
C CYS A 141 9.22 3.46 -2.94
N GLU A 142 10.39 4.06 -3.19
CA GLU A 142 11.66 3.35 -3.17
C GLU A 142 11.92 2.70 -1.81
N GLY A 143 12.53 1.51 -1.81
CA GLY A 143 12.85 0.77 -0.60
C GLY A 143 11.66 0.00 0.02
N GLU A 144 10.44 0.22 -0.44
CA GLU A 144 9.25 -0.51 0.05
C GLU A 144 8.96 -1.77 -0.77
N THR A 145 8.34 -2.76 -0.13
CA THR A 145 7.93 -4.02 -0.75
C THR A 145 6.60 -4.48 -0.18
N LEU A 146 5.67 -4.82 -1.07
CA LEU A 146 4.35 -5.34 -0.71
C LEU A 146 4.24 -6.81 -1.07
N LEU A 147 3.62 -7.59 -0.18
CA LEU A 147 3.01 -8.85 -0.57
C LEU A 147 1.60 -8.58 -1.08
N VAL A 148 1.38 -9.02 -2.31
CA VAL A 148 0.13 -8.89 -3.07
C VAL A 148 -0.35 -10.27 -3.49
N THR A 149 -1.61 -10.35 -3.86
CA THR A 149 -2.14 -11.48 -4.62
C THR A 149 -2.05 -11.18 -6.11
N VAL A 150 -1.97 -12.24 -6.90
CA VAL A 150 -2.01 -12.21 -8.35
C VAL A 150 -3.04 -13.24 -8.78
N PHE A 151 -3.93 -12.85 -9.67
CA PHE A 151 -4.87 -13.75 -10.32
C PHE A 151 -5.03 -13.35 -11.77
N GLU A 152 -5.57 -14.24 -12.57
CA GLU A 152 -5.70 -14.06 -14.00
C GLU A 152 -7.17 -13.94 -14.41
N ILE A 153 -7.44 -12.99 -15.30
CA ILE A 153 -8.75 -12.79 -15.94
C ILE A 153 -8.60 -12.97 -17.45
N ARG A 154 -9.69 -13.35 -18.13
CA ARG A 154 -9.68 -13.51 -19.59
C ARG A 154 -9.69 -12.15 -20.29
N LYS A 155 -9.19 -12.12 -21.54
CA LYS A 155 -9.30 -10.95 -22.42
C LYS A 155 -10.71 -10.32 -22.43
N SER A 156 -11.76 -11.15 -22.44
CA SER A 156 -13.15 -10.69 -22.47
C SER A 156 -13.59 -9.91 -21.24
N GLU A 157 -12.88 -10.02 -20.11
CA GLU A 157 -13.20 -9.35 -18.84
C GLU A 157 -12.49 -7.98 -18.70
N ILE A 158 -11.59 -7.63 -19.63
CA ILE A 158 -10.82 -6.36 -19.58
C ILE A 158 -11.73 -5.12 -19.56
N PRO A 159 -12.77 -5.00 -20.42
CA PRO A 159 -13.63 -3.82 -20.39
C PRO A 159 -14.36 -3.63 -19.05
N ASP A 160 -14.86 -4.71 -18.46
CA ASP A 160 -15.54 -4.68 -17.17
C ASP A 160 -14.57 -4.33 -16.03
N PHE A 161 -13.33 -4.83 -16.10
CA PHE A 161 -12.27 -4.45 -15.18
C PHE A 161 -11.97 -2.94 -15.23
N ILE A 162 -11.78 -2.38 -16.44
CA ILE A 162 -11.50 -0.95 -16.63
C ILE A 162 -12.63 -0.08 -16.10
N ASN A 163 -13.89 -0.45 -16.40
CA ASN A 163 -15.06 0.29 -15.96
C ASN A 163 -15.22 0.30 -14.43
N ARG A 164 -14.92 -0.83 -13.78
CA ARG A 164 -15.01 -0.97 -12.33
C ARG A 164 -13.95 -0.15 -11.61
N GLU A 165 -12.70 -0.20 -12.08
CA GLU A 165 -11.54 0.40 -11.42
C GLU A 165 -11.22 1.79 -11.99
N ILE A 166 -12.23 2.49 -12.54
CA ILE A 166 -12.09 3.76 -13.24
C ILE A 166 -11.49 4.89 -12.39
N GLU A 167 -11.56 4.77 -11.07
CA GLU A 167 -10.96 5.69 -10.11
C GLU A 167 -9.42 5.62 -10.06
N PHE A 168 -8.84 4.51 -10.53
CA PHE A 168 -7.39 4.26 -10.48
C PHE A 168 -6.71 4.48 -11.83
N ARG A 169 -5.40 4.68 -11.77
CA ARG A 169 -4.51 4.54 -12.91
C ARG A 169 -4.04 3.09 -13.00
N PHE A 170 -3.83 2.60 -14.21
CA PHE A 170 -3.39 1.22 -14.43
C PHE A 170 -1.91 1.21 -14.79
N LEU A 171 -1.12 0.40 -14.07
CA LEU A 171 0.31 0.27 -14.29
C LEU A 171 0.66 -1.17 -14.61
N ALA A 172 1.44 -1.39 -15.67
CA ALA A 172 2.15 -2.66 -15.87
C ALA A 172 3.36 -2.71 -14.93
N VAL A 173 3.35 -3.69 -14.03
CA VAL A 173 4.41 -3.90 -13.05
C VAL A 173 4.98 -5.31 -13.14
N LEU A 174 6.30 -5.42 -13.06
CA LEU A 174 6.97 -6.70 -12.91
C LEU A 174 6.91 -7.12 -11.44
N LEU A 175 6.51 -8.37 -11.22
CA LEU A 175 6.40 -8.98 -9.91
C LEU A 175 7.51 -10.01 -9.72
N GLU A 176 7.73 -10.37 -8.47
CA GLU A 176 8.58 -11.49 -8.10
C GLU A 176 7.77 -12.54 -7.34
N THR A 177 8.11 -13.80 -7.54
CA THR A 177 7.63 -14.88 -6.67
C THR A 177 8.23 -14.74 -5.26
N LEU A 178 7.70 -15.48 -4.29
CA LEU A 178 8.21 -15.44 -2.91
C LEU A 178 9.63 -16.03 -2.76
N ASP A 179 10.14 -16.74 -3.76
CA ASP A 179 11.54 -17.18 -3.87
C ASP A 179 12.41 -16.19 -4.67
N GLY A 180 11.86 -15.06 -5.14
CA GLY A 180 12.61 -13.97 -5.77
C GLY A 180 12.80 -14.12 -7.28
N LYS A 181 12.04 -15.01 -7.95
CA LYS A 181 12.05 -15.13 -9.40
C LYS A 181 11.11 -14.09 -10.01
N SER A 182 11.62 -13.29 -10.95
CA SER A 182 10.80 -12.33 -11.68
C SER A 182 9.78 -13.03 -12.60
N PHE A 183 8.61 -12.40 -12.76
CA PHE A 183 7.60 -12.82 -13.71
C PHE A 183 8.04 -12.44 -15.14
N ASP A 184 7.69 -13.28 -16.11
CA ASP A 184 8.02 -13.03 -17.52
C ASP A 184 7.09 -11.98 -18.15
N ILE A 185 5.84 -11.92 -17.68
CA ILE A 185 4.81 -10.99 -18.16
C ILE A 185 4.40 -10.06 -17.00
N PRO A 186 4.34 -8.74 -17.21
CA PRO A 186 3.85 -7.80 -16.20
C PRO A 186 2.41 -8.08 -15.77
N ALA A 187 2.09 -7.73 -14.52
CA ALA A 187 0.72 -7.71 -14.02
C ALA A 187 0.19 -6.27 -13.99
N VAL A 188 -1.14 -6.13 -14.02
CA VAL A 188 -1.82 -4.83 -13.89
C VAL A 188 -1.99 -4.48 -12.42
N LEU A 189 -1.48 -3.31 -12.03
CA LEU A 189 -1.66 -2.70 -10.72
C LEU A 189 -2.57 -1.48 -10.84
N CYS A 190 -3.61 -1.41 -10.01
CA CYS A 190 -4.40 -0.20 -9.82
C CYS A 190 -3.69 0.73 -8.83
N ALA A 191 -3.15 1.84 -9.29
CA ALA A 191 -2.45 2.82 -8.46
C ALA A 191 -3.20 4.15 -8.39
N ARG A 192 -2.89 4.98 -7.39
CA ARG A 192 -3.57 6.27 -7.24
C ARG A 192 -3.20 7.24 -8.36
N TYR A 193 -4.16 8.08 -8.74
CA TYR A 193 -3.90 9.37 -9.36
C TYR A 193 -3.66 10.44 -8.28
N SER A 194 -3.30 11.66 -8.68
CA SER A 194 -3.69 12.89 -7.99
C SER A 194 -5.13 13.30 -8.37
N ASP A 195 -5.78 14.16 -7.58
CA ASP A 195 -7.12 14.66 -7.93
C ASP A 195 -7.12 15.42 -9.26
N GLU A 196 -6.04 16.15 -9.56
CA GLU A 196 -5.86 16.87 -10.83
C GLU A 196 -5.74 15.90 -12.02
N GLU A 197 -4.90 14.86 -11.90
CA GLU A 197 -4.79 13.83 -12.94
C GLU A 197 -6.13 13.11 -13.13
N PHE A 198 -6.81 12.72 -12.06
CA PHE A 198 -8.12 12.07 -12.15
C PHE A 198 -9.14 12.96 -12.87
N PHE A 199 -9.20 14.24 -12.52
CA PHE A 199 -10.10 15.19 -13.17
C PHE A 199 -9.79 15.38 -14.66
N ASN A 200 -8.52 15.53 -15.01
CA ASN A 200 -8.11 15.76 -16.39
C ASN A 200 -8.23 14.51 -17.27
N ILE A 201 -7.90 13.34 -16.73
CA ILE A 201 -7.82 12.08 -17.48
C ILE A 201 -9.18 11.37 -17.47
N ARG A 202 -9.72 11.06 -16.29
CA ARG A 202 -10.95 10.26 -16.15
C ARG A 202 -12.21 11.09 -16.33
N CYS A 203 -12.22 12.32 -15.80
CA CYS A 203 -13.36 13.22 -16.00
C CYS A 203 -13.25 14.05 -17.28
N LYS A 204 -12.12 14.02 -18.01
CA LYS A 204 -11.88 14.82 -19.22
C LYS A 204 -12.12 16.33 -19.00
N GLY A 205 -11.80 16.83 -17.80
CA GLY A 205 -12.06 18.21 -17.40
C GLY A 205 -13.55 18.54 -17.14
N ASN A 206 -14.44 17.54 -17.10
CA ASN A 206 -15.87 17.74 -16.89
C ASN A 206 -16.25 17.62 -15.41
N LYS A 207 -16.65 18.75 -14.80
CA LYS A 207 -17.07 18.82 -13.40
C LYS A 207 -18.35 18.04 -13.09
N GLU A 208 -19.23 17.84 -14.06
CA GLU A 208 -20.47 17.07 -13.86
C GLU A 208 -20.16 15.60 -13.59
N ILE A 209 -19.19 15.02 -14.31
CA ILE A 209 -18.76 13.63 -14.11
C ILE A 209 -18.20 13.46 -12.68
N LEU A 210 -17.33 14.39 -12.26
CA LEU A 210 -16.78 14.41 -10.91
C LEU A 210 -17.89 14.53 -9.85
N PHE A 211 -18.86 15.44 -10.05
CA PHE A 211 -19.96 15.65 -9.12
C PHE A 211 -20.86 14.40 -8.99
N GLN A 212 -21.19 13.75 -10.11
CA GLN A 212 -22.01 12.54 -10.10
C GLN A 212 -21.35 11.38 -9.35
N GLN A 213 -20.02 11.26 -9.42
CA GLN A 213 -19.27 10.19 -8.76
C GLN A 213 -18.96 10.49 -7.29
N TYR A 214 -18.57 11.73 -6.97
CA TYR A 214 -18.01 12.09 -5.67
C TYR A 214 -18.81 13.20 -4.95
N GLY A 215 -19.27 14.20 -5.69
CA GLY A 215 -19.95 15.37 -5.15
C GLY A 215 -21.24 15.05 -4.38
N ARG A 216 -21.95 13.99 -4.77
CA ARG A 216 -23.16 13.50 -4.06
C ARG A 216 -22.91 13.09 -2.60
N TRP A 217 -21.65 12.82 -2.26
CA TRP A 217 -21.21 12.39 -0.93
C TRP A 217 -20.38 13.46 -0.22
N ASN A 218 -20.35 14.70 -0.74
CA ASN A 218 -19.47 15.79 -0.29
C ASN A 218 -17.99 15.39 -0.28
N ILE A 219 -17.57 14.58 -1.25
CA ILE A 219 -16.17 14.22 -1.44
C ILE A 219 -15.55 15.22 -2.41
N ASP A 220 -14.90 16.24 -1.85
CA ASP A 220 -14.20 17.27 -2.63
C ASP A 220 -12.77 16.86 -3.03
N LYS A 221 -12.23 15.84 -2.33
CA LYS A 221 -10.89 15.29 -2.57
C LYS A 221 -10.91 13.77 -2.39
N ILE A 222 -10.46 13.07 -3.42
CA ILE A 222 -10.41 11.61 -3.51
C ILE A 222 -9.19 11.08 -2.75
N TRP A 223 -8.03 11.73 -2.94
CA TRP A 223 -6.77 11.30 -2.34
C TRP A 223 -6.35 12.24 -1.21
N ARG A 224 -6.53 11.77 0.03
CA ARG A 224 -6.43 12.59 1.24
C ARG A 224 -5.34 12.14 2.18
N ASP A 225 -4.86 13.09 2.99
CA ASP A 225 -3.81 12.88 3.99
C ASP A 225 -4.36 13.00 5.43
N ASP A 226 -5.64 13.36 5.55
CA ASP A 226 -6.36 13.71 6.78
C ASP A 226 -7.56 12.77 7.03
N VAL A 227 -7.44 11.52 6.60
CA VAL A 227 -8.47 10.48 6.73
C VAL A 227 -7.94 9.25 7.46
N LEU A 228 -8.84 8.55 8.12
CA LEU A 228 -8.58 7.28 8.78
C LEU A 228 -9.20 6.11 7.99
N PRO A 229 -8.67 4.89 8.16
CA PRO A 229 -9.22 3.70 7.54
C PRO A 229 -10.69 3.50 7.88
N CYS A 230 -11.52 3.19 6.89
CA CYS A 230 -12.84 2.61 7.16
C CYS A 230 -12.66 1.31 7.94
N ARG A 231 -13.22 1.25 9.15
CA ARG A 231 -12.96 0.17 10.12
C ARG A 231 -13.27 -1.22 9.56
N VAL A 232 -14.48 -1.39 9.02
CA VAL A 232 -14.95 -2.66 8.42
C VAL A 232 -14.03 -3.10 7.30
N TYR A 233 -13.60 -2.17 6.44
CA TYR A 233 -12.73 -2.46 5.32
C TYR A 233 -11.30 -2.79 5.77
N LEU A 234 -10.73 -2.04 6.71
CA LEU A 234 -9.41 -2.34 7.28
C LEU A 234 -9.38 -3.73 7.91
N ARG A 235 -10.37 -4.06 8.75
CA ARG A 235 -10.49 -5.39 9.35
C ARG A 235 -10.49 -6.48 8.29
N HIS A 236 -11.32 -6.33 7.26
CA HIS A 236 -11.38 -7.30 6.15
C HIS A 236 -10.00 -7.49 5.49
N CYS A 237 -9.28 -6.40 5.19
CA CYS A 237 -7.97 -6.49 4.58
C CYS A 237 -6.92 -7.16 5.49
N VAL A 238 -6.96 -6.90 6.80
CA VAL A 238 -6.09 -7.54 7.79
C VAL A 238 -6.36 -9.04 7.87
N LEU A 239 -7.63 -9.46 7.92
CA LEU A 239 -8.03 -10.87 7.92
C LEU A 239 -7.66 -11.57 6.59
N ALA A 240 -7.84 -10.89 5.47
CA ALA A 240 -7.44 -11.40 4.17
C ALA A 240 -5.92 -11.66 4.11
N ALA A 241 -5.11 -10.70 4.58
CA ALA A 241 -3.66 -10.87 4.67
C ALA A 241 -3.26 -12.00 5.65
N MET A 242 -3.96 -12.13 6.77
CA MET A 242 -3.77 -13.21 7.73
C MET A 242 -4.00 -14.59 7.10
N ASN A 243 -5.05 -14.74 6.29
CA ASN A 243 -5.38 -15.98 5.60
C ASN A 243 -4.36 -16.38 4.52
N LEU A 244 -3.56 -15.43 4.02
CA LEU A 244 -2.44 -15.71 3.11
C LEU A 244 -1.18 -16.21 3.84
N GLY A 245 -1.16 -16.16 5.17
CA GLY A 245 -0.06 -16.63 6.01
C GLY A 245 0.72 -15.52 6.71
N GLU A 246 1.57 -15.92 7.66
CA GLU A 246 2.27 -15.01 8.58
C GLU A 246 3.12 -13.95 7.87
N THR A 247 3.80 -14.31 6.77
CA THR A 247 4.60 -13.35 6.00
C THR A 247 3.74 -12.24 5.38
N ALA A 248 2.58 -12.60 4.82
CA ALA A 248 1.65 -11.62 4.23
C ALA A 248 0.98 -10.77 5.30
N TYR A 249 0.61 -11.38 6.43
CA TYR A 249 0.07 -10.68 7.59
C TYR A 249 1.03 -9.61 8.12
N ASN A 250 2.28 -10.00 8.42
CA ASN A 250 3.29 -9.07 8.93
C ASN A 250 3.61 -7.99 7.89
N ASN A 251 3.74 -8.35 6.61
CA ASN A 251 3.93 -7.36 5.56
C ASN A 251 2.75 -6.36 5.49
N PHE A 252 1.51 -6.82 5.60
CA PHE A 252 0.34 -5.93 5.62
C PHE A 252 0.42 -4.96 6.79
N LEU A 253 0.71 -5.44 8.00
CA LEU A 253 0.74 -4.58 9.18
C LEU A 253 1.88 -3.56 9.18
N ASP A 254 3.05 -3.95 8.67
CA ASP A 254 4.29 -3.17 8.75
C ASP A 254 4.56 -2.29 7.52
N HIS A 255 4.04 -2.67 6.35
CA HIS A 255 4.25 -1.96 5.07
C HIS A 255 2.94 -1.40 4.48
N THR A 256 1.92 -1.23 5.33
CA THR A 256 0.73 -0.45 5.04
C THR A 256 0.65 0.73 5.99
N PHE A 257 0.37 1.91 5.46
CA PHE A 257 0.42 3.16 6.20
C PHE A 257 -0.95 3.86 6.24
N LEU A 258 -1.16 4.69 7.26
CA LEU A 258 -2.23 5.67 7.26
C LEU A 258 -2.01 6.76 6.19
N ALA A 259 -3.00 7.62 6.02
CA ALA A 259 -2.96 8.74 5.09
C ALA A 259 -1.74 9.67 5.29
N ASP A 260 -1.21 9.73 6.52
CA ASP A 260 0.01 10.48 6.87
C ASP A 260 1.31 9.88 6.32
N ARG A 261 1.26 8.66 5.75
CA ARG A 261 2.39 7.90 5.19
C ARG A 261 3.52 7.62 6.18
N LYS A 262 3.21 7.65 7.47
CA LYS A 262 4.19 7.47 8.55
C LYS A 262 3.72 6.40 9.52
N THR A 263 2.49 6.50 9.98
CA THR A 263 1.93 5.57 10.96
C THR A 263 1.59 4.26 10.26
N THR A 264 2.17 3.15 10.72
CA THR A 264 1.87 1.82 10.17
C THR A 264 0.51 1.31 10.68
N ILE A 265 -0.08 0.35 9.98
CA ILE A 265 -1.30 -0.31 10.45
C ILE A 265 -1.07 -1.03 11.79
N ARG A 266 0.13 -1.60 12.00
CA ARG A 266 0.48 -2.20 13.30
C ARG A 266 0.36 -1.19 14.44
N GLU A 267 0.99 -0.03 14.30
CA GLU A 267 0.97 1.04 15.30
C GLU A 267 -0.45 1.59 15.51
N TYR A 268 -1.19 1.78 14.42
CA TYR A 268 -2.56 2.28 14.48
C TYR A 268 -3.49 1.33 15.24
N LEU A 269 -3.48 0.03 14.92
CA LEU A 269 -4.32 -0.97 15.59
C LEU A 269 -3.97 -1.13 17.08
N ALA A 270 -2.71 -0.90 17.45
CA ALA A 270 -2.27 -0.93 18.85
C ALA A 270 -2.69 0.32 19.66
N THR A 271 -3.19 1.37 18.99
CA THR A 271 -3.48 2.68 19.61
C THR A 271 -4.88 3.18 19.25
N THR A 272 -4.99 4.21 18.41
CA THR A 272 -6.23 4.89 18.03
C THR A 272 -7.20 3.98 17.28
N GLY A 273 -6.67 3.01 16.54
CA GLY A 273 -7.43 1.99 15.80
C GLY A 273 -7.82 0.77 16.64
N SER A 274 -7.65 0.82 17.97
CA SER A 274 -8.14 -0.25 18.84
C SER A 274 -9.65 -0.49 18.65
N GLY A 275 -10.07 -1.76 18.78
CA GLY A 275 -11.45 -2.16 18.54
C GLY A 275 -11.81 -2.45 17.07
N ILE A 276 -10.92 -2.17 16.10
CA ILE A 276 -11.24 -2.40 14.67
C ILE A 276 -11.35 -3.89 14.36
N MET A 277 -10.54 -4.74 15.02
CA MET A 277 -10.55 -6.18 14.75
C MET A 277 -11.83 -6.86 15.26
N GLU A 278 -12.58 -6.20 16.14
CA GLU A 278 -13.87 -6.62 16.68
C GLU A 278 -15.07 -6.08 15.87
N GLU A 279 -14.84 -5.18 14.92
CA GLU A 279 -15.91 -4.56 14.11
C GLU A 279 -16.48 -5.56 13.09
N GLU A 280 -17.75 -5.93 13.21
CA GLU A 280 -18.40 -6.78 12.21
C GLU A 280 -19.04 -5.94 11.10
N PRO A 281 -18.96 -6.39 9.82
CA PRO A 281 -19.71 -5.75 8.75
C PRO A 281 -21.23 -5.88 8.99
N PRO A 282 -22.04 -4.96 8.46
CA PRO A 282 -23.48 -5.16 8.33
C PRO A 282 -23.81 -6.50 7.66
N GLU A 283 -24.92 -7.14 8.01
CA GLU A 283 -25.25 -8.50 7.53
C GLU A 283 -25.27 -8.60 5.99
N SER A 284 -25.76 -7.56 5.31
CA SER A 284 -25.76 -7.47 3.84
C SER A 284 -24.36 -7.46 3.20
N LEU A 285 -23.32 -7.14 3.98
CA LEU A 285 -21.93 -7.03 3.54
C LEU A 285 -21.04 -8.14 4.11
N LYS A 286 -21.58 -9.03 4.95
CA LYS A 286 -20.83 -10.09 5.62
C LYS A 286 -20.11 -11.04 4.66
N TYR A 287 -20.74 -11.35 3.52
CA TYR A 287 -20.10 -12.17 2.48
C TYR A 287 -18.85 -11.48 1.89
N ARG A 288 -18.84 -10.14 1.81
CA ARG A 288 -17.81 -9.35 1.16
C ARG A 288 -16.71 -8.86 2.10
N TYR A 289 -17.06 -8.55 3.36
CA TYR A 289 -16.16 -7.95 4.35
C TYR A 289 -16.02 -8.78 5.64
N GLY A 290 -16.44 -10.05 5.63
CA GLY A 290 -16.36 -10.94 6.79
C GLY A 290 -14.96 -11.48 7.12
N GLY A 291 -13.97 -11.21 6.26
CA GLY A 291 -12.65 -11.87 6.28
C GLY A 291 -12.56 -12.93 5.20
#